data_AF-A0A920TKI6-F1
#
_entry.id   AF-A0A920TKI6-F1
#
_cell.length_a   1.000
_cell.length_b   1.000
_cell.length_c   1.000
_cell.angle_alpha   90.00
_cell.angle_beta   90.00
_cell.angle_gamma   90.00
#
_symmetry.space_group_name_H-M   'P 1'
#
loop_
_entity.id
_entity.type
_entity.pdbx_description
1 polymer ?
#
loop_
_entity_poly.entity_id
_entity_poly.type
_entity_poly.pdbx_seq_one_letter_code
_entity_poly.pdbx_strand_id
1 'polypeptide(L)'
;MGRNGSGKSTLANVIAGQDSYEITSGDILYNGTSIISESPEERALAGIFMSFQYPIIIPGVNNTYFLKAALNAIRKHQGKGGIRCCGIPKADQKKIGSSRNG
;
A
#
# COMPACT_ATOMS: atom_id res chain seq x y z
N MET A 1 21.99 -3.50 0.08
CA MET A 1 21.49 -4.07 1.34
C MET A 1 22.37 -3.59 2.49
N GLY A 2 21.82 -2.83 3.44
CA GLY A 2 22.55 -2.38 4.64
C GLY A 2 22.42 -3.36 5.81
N ARG A 3 23.32 -3.30 6.79
CA ARG A 3 23.30 -4.12 8.02
C ARG A 3 21.99 -3.94 8.81
N ASN A 4 21.56 -4.92 9.59
CA ASN A 4 20.39 -4.74 10.47
C ASN A 4 20.61 -3.52 11.38
N GLY A 5 19.56 -2.73 11.61
CA GLY A 5 19.67 -1.46 12.35
C GLY A 5 20.10 -0.25 11.54
N SER A 6 20.45 -0.38 10.26
CA SER A 6 20.83 0.78 9.41
C SER A 6 19.66 1.67 8.97
N GLY A 7 18.51 1.62 9.64
CA GLY A 7 17.33 2.47 9.35
C GLY A 7 16.51 2.09 8.10
N LYS A 8 16.80 0.98 7.41
CA LYS A 8 16.05 0.59 6.18
C LYS A 8 14.56 0.38 6.43
N SER A 9 14.22 -0.37 7.48
CA SER A 9 12.83 -0.60 7.86
C SER A 9 12.19 0.70 8.36
N THR A 10 12.94 1.52 9.08
CA THR A 10 12.50 2.85 9.53
C THR A 10 12.13 3.73 8.34
N LEU A 11 12.97 3.79 7.30
CA LEU A 11 12.69 4.56 6.09
C LEU A 11 11.43 4.07 5.37
N ALA A 12 11.27 2.75 5.24
CA ALA A 12 10.06 2.19 4.63
C ALA A 12 8.79 2.55 5.42
N ASN A 13 8.85 2.47 6.75
CA ASN A 13 7.74 2.83 7.64
C ASN A 13 7.39 4.32 7.56
N VAL A 14 8.40 5.19 7.49
CA VAL A 14 8.22 6.65 7.35
C VAL A 14 7.56 7.00 6.00
N ILE A 15 7.98 6.36 4.90
CA ILE A 15 7.37 6.55 3.57
C ILE A 15 5.91 6.08 3.58
N ALA A 16 5.61 4.95 4.24
CA ALA A 16 4.25 4.44 4.38
C ALA A 16 3.35 5.29 5.30
N GLY A 17 3.91 6.25 6.03
CA GLY A 17 3.16 7.17 6.89
C GLY A 17 2.84 6.59 8.27
N GLN A 18 3.61 5.62 8.77
CA GLN A 18 3.33 5.02 10.07
C GLN A 18 3.45 6.06 11.21
N ASP A 19 2.35 6.26 11.96
CA ASP A 19 2.21 7.27 13.03
C ASP A 19 3.26 7.17 14.16
N SER A 20 3.95 6.03 14.28
CA SER A 20 4.98 5.81 15.30
C SER A 20 6.29 6.57 15.02
N TYR A 21 6.41 7.25 13.88
CA TYR A 21 7.61 7.98 13.50
C TYR A 21 7.32 9.45 13.20
N GLU A 22 8.16 10.32 13.75
CA GLU A 22 8.13 11.76 13.50
C GLU A 22 9.25 12.13 12.51
N ILE A 23 8.91 12.89 11.46
CA ILE A 23 9.87 13.43 10.51
C ILE A 23 10.40 14.74 11.07
N THR A 24 11.64 14.73 11.57
CA THR A 24 12.26 15.92 12.18
C THR A 24 12.77 16.92 11.15
N SER A 25 13.16 16.47 9.96
CA SER A 25 13.67 17.31 8.88
C SER A 25 13.64 16.59 7.53
N GLY A 26 13.68 17.37 6.45
CA GLY A 26 13.69 16.87 5.07
C GLY A 26 12.29 16.83 4.44
N ASP A 27 12.25 16.45 3.17
CA ASP A 27 11.01 16.28 2.40
C ASP A 27 10.97 14.92 1.69
N ILE A 28 9.78 14.37 1.50
CA ILE A 28 9.55 13.16 0.71
C ILE A 28 8.64 13.53 -0.45
N LEU A 29 9.21 13.56 -1.66
CA LEU A 29 8.48 13.88 -2.87
C LEU A 29 8.08 12.61 -3.61
N TYR A 30 6.79 12.44 -3.85
CA TYR A 30 6.23 11.41 -4.72
C TYR A 30 5.53 12.09 -5.90
N ASN A 31 5.94 11.76 -7.13
CA ASN A 31 5.44 12.41 -8.36
C ASN A 31 5.49 13.96 -8.31
N GLY A 32 6.51 14.53 -7.66
CA GLY A 32 6.69 15.97 -7.53
C GLY A 32 5.82 16.64 -6.45
N THR A 33 5.04 15.88 -5.68
CA THR A 33 4.22 16.37 -4.57
C THR A 33 4.79 15.87 -3.24
N SER A 34 4.82 16.74 -2.22
CA SER A 34 5.24 16.34 -0.88
C SER A 34 4.17 15.46 -0.23
N ILE A 35 4.58 14.33 0.31
CA ILE A 35 3.68 13.38 0.99
C ILE A 35 3.76 13.46 2.51
N ILE A 36 4.57 14.36 3.07
CA ILE A 36 4.83 14.39 4.53
C ILE A 36 3.55 14.64 5.32
N SER A 37 2.70 15.55 4.85
CA SER A 37 1.43 15.90 5.48
C SER A 37 0.28 14.96 5.10
N GLU A 38 0.49 14.04 4.16
CA GLU A 38 -0.55 13.10 3.71
C GLU A 38 -0.71 11.95 4.68
N SER A 39 -1.96 11.54 4.90
CA SER A 39 -2.28 10.36 5.70
C SER A 39 -1.82 9.06 4.99
N PRO A 40 -1.65 7.94 5.72
CA PRO A 40 -1.34 6.64 5.12
C PRO A 40 -2.35 6.24 4.02
N GLU A 41 -3.62 6.57 4.20
CA GLU A 41 -4.67 6.30 3.21
C GLU A 41 -4.46 7.14 1.93
N GLU A 42 -4.18 8.43 2.07
CA GLU A 42 -3.93 9.33 0.93
C GLU A 42 -2.70 8.87 0.13
N ARG A 43 -1.62 8.51 0.83
CA ARG A 43 -0.42 7.93 0.22
C ARG A 43 -0.74 6.63 -0.53
N ALA A 44 -1.57 5.76 0.04
CA ALA A 44 -2.00 4.52 -0.61
C ALA A 44 -2.83 4.77 -1.86
N LEU A 45 -3.71 5.78 -1.83
CA LEU A 45 -4.51 6.20 -2.97
C LEU A 45 -3.67 6.86 -4.08
N ALA A 46 -2.61 7.58 -3.70
CA ALA A 46 -1.61 8.12 -4.64
C ALA A 46 -0.80 7.02 -5.34
N GLY A 47 -0.73 5.81 -4.76
CA GLY A 47 -0.11 4.63 -5.35
C GLY A 47 1.07 4.06 -4.56
N ILE A 48 1.31 4.55 -3.34
CA ILE A 48 2.33 4.02 -2.44
C ILE A 48 1.80 2.73 -1.80
N PHE A 49 2.56 1.64 -1.91
CA PHE A 49 2.18 0.36 -1.30
C PHE A 49 3.35 -0.20 -0.49
N MET A 50 3.07 -0.59 0.74
CA MET A 50 4.02 -1.28 1.60
C MET A 50 3.58 -2.73 1.82
N SER A 51 4.43 -3.67 1.42
CA SER A 51 4.23 -5.08 1.72
C SER A 51 4.66 -5.40 3.15
N PHE A 52 3.84 -6.15 3.89
CA PHE A 52 4.21 -6.66 5.20
C PHE A 52 5.16 -7.86 5.08
N GLN A 53 6.17 -7.92 5.94
CA GLN A 53 7.04 -9.11 6.06
C GLN A 53 6.26 -10.32 6.58
N TYR A 54 5.31 -10.10 7.49
CA TYR A 54 4.39 -11.11 8.01
C TYR A 54 2.95 -10.59 7.84
N PRO A 55 2.15 -11.20 6.96
CA PRO A 55 0.77 -10.77 6.76
C PRO A 55 -0.08 -11.05 8.01
N ILE A 56 -0.86 -10.05 8.42
CA ILE A 56 -1.79 -10.16 9.55
C ILE A 56 -3.05 -10.88 9.06
N ILE A 57 -3.50 -11.89 9.81
CA ILE A 57 -4.78 -12.55 9.58
C ILE A 57 -5.83 -11.84 10.43
N ILE A 58 -6.87 -11.30 9.78
CA ILE A 58 -8.01 -10.70 10.47
C ILE A 58 -9.12 -11.76 10.56
N PRO A 59 -9.46 -12.27 11.76
CA PRO A 59 -10.51 -13.27 11.92
C PRO A 59 -11.84 -12.75 11.36
N GLY A 60 -12.53 -13.58 10.57
CA GLY A 60 -13.83 -13.23 9.97
C GLY A 60 -13.75 -12.36 8.71
N VAL A 61 -12.56 -11.94 8.27
CA VAL A 61 -12.39 -11.21 7.01
C VAL A 61 -11.80 -12.13 5.94
N ASN A 62 -12.56 -12.35 4.86
CA ASN A 62 -12.07 -13.10 3.71
C ASN A 62 -11.07 -12.24 2.90
N ASN A 63 -9.89 -12.79 2.59
CA ASN A 63 -8.86 -12.12 1.78
C ASN A 63 -9.39 -11.58 0.44
N THR A 64 -10.28 -12.32 -0.22
CA THR A 64 -10.87 -11.88 -1.50
C THR A 64 -11.76 -10.65 -1.32
N TYR A 65 -12.50 -10.59 -0.21
CA TYR A 65 -13.33 -9.44 0.13
C TYR A 65 -12.47 -8.22 0.48
N PHE A 66 -11.41 -8.42 1.28
CA PHE A 66 -10.46 -7.37 1.64
C PHE A 66 -9.77 -6.77 0.41
N LEU A 67 -9.21 -7.60 -0.46
CA LEU A 67 -8.54 -7.15 -1.69
C LEU A 67 -9.53 -6.43 -2.63
N LYS A 68 -10.78 -6.90 -2.71
CA LYS A 68 -11.82 -6.25 -3.51
C LYS A 68 -12.21 -4.89 -2.94
N ALA A 69 -12.33 -4.76 -1.62
CA ALA A 69 -12.61 -3.50 -0.96
C ALA A 69 -11.48 -2.49 -1.20
N ALA A 70 -10.22 -2.91 -1.01
CA ALA A 70 -9.04 -2.08 -1.28
C ALA A 70 -8.98 -1.63 -2.75
N LEU A 71 -9.19 -2.54 -3.71
CA LEU A 71 -9.20 -2.22 -5.13
C LEU A 71 -10.33 -1.24 -5.48
N ASN A 72 -11.52 -1.41 -4.90
CA ASN A 72 -12.64 -0.51 -5.13
C ASN A 72 -12.39 0.88 -4.55
N ALA A 73 -11.70 1.01 -3.42
CA ALA A 73 -11.32 2.30 -2.86
C ALA A 73 -10.39 3.07 -3.81
N ILE A 74 -9.36 2.40 -4.33
CA ILE A 74 -8.43 2.98 -5.32
C ILE A 74 -9.16 3.38 -6.60
N ARG A 75 -10.03 2.51 -7.13
CA ARG A 75 -10.81 2.80 -8.34
C ARG A 75 -11.74 3.99 -8.14
N LYS A 76 -12.42 4.08 -7.00
CA LYS A 76 -13.29 5.20 -6.65
C LYS A 76 -12.50 6.51 -6.61
N HIS A 77 -11.31 6.51 -6.02
CA HIS A 77 -10.43 7.69 -6.01
C HIS A 77 -9.99 8.10 -7.43
N GLN A 78 -9.74 7.13 -8.31
CA GLN A 78 -9.42 7.37 -9.73
C GLN A 78 -10.64 7.73 -10.61
N GLY A 79 -11.83 7.92 -10.04
CA GLY A 79 -13.06 8.17 -10.80
C GLY A 79 -13.54 6.99 -11.65
N LYS A 80 -13.03 5.77 -11.41
CA LYS A 80 -13.41 4.55 -12.13
C LYS A 80 -14.59 3.86 -11.44
N GLY A 81 -15.47 3.25 -12.22
CA GLY A 81 -16.57 2.44 -11.71
C GLY A 81 -16.08 1.28 -10.82
N GLY A 82 -16.80 1.05 -9.72
CA GLY A 82 -16.54 -0.05 -8.79
C GLY A 82 -16.87 -1.43 -9.38
N ILE A 83 -16.14 -2.46 -8.97
CA ILE A 83 -16.31 -3.82 -9.49
C ILE A 83 -17.45 -4.50 -8.73
N ARG A 84 -18.61 -4.60 -9.41
CA ARG A 84 -19.79 -5.29 -8.90
C ARG A 84 -19.72 -6.78 -9.24
N CYS A 85 -19.57 -7.57 -8.19
CA CYS A 85 -19.95 -8.99 -8.11
C CYS A 85 -19.18 -10.11 -8.84
N CYS A 86 -18.41 -9.92 -9.92
CA CYS A 86 -17.75 -11.08 -10.56
C CYS A 86 -16.27 -10.85 -10.87
N GLY A 87 -15.39 -11.49 -10.09
CA GLY A 87 -13.95 -11.65 -10.35
C GLY A 87 -13.11 -10.36 -10.27
N ILE A 88 -12.01 -10.42 -9.52
CA ILE A 88 -10.87 -9.53 -9.82
C ILE A 88 -10.50 -9.83 -11.29
N PRO A 89 -10.54 -8.86 -12.21
CA PRO A 89 -10.23 -9.10 -13.62
C PRO A 89 -8.91 -9.85 -13.76
N LYS A 90 -8.80 -10.84 -14.66
CA LYS A 90 -7.56 -11.63 -14.85
C LYS A 90 -6.32 -10.75 -15.08
N ALA A 91 -6.50 -9.56 -15.65
CA ALA A 91 -5.45 -8.55 -15.80
C ALA A 91 -4.84 -8.09 -14.46
N ASP A 92 -5.67 -7.93 -13.43
CA ASP A 92 -5.25 -7.53 -12.09
C ASP A 92 -4.71 -8.73 -11.29
N GLN A 93 -5.18 -9.96 -11.55
CA GLN A 93 -4.65 -11.19 -10.92
C GLN A 93 -3.18 -11.45 -11.30
N LYS A 94 -2.78 -11.09 -12.52
CA LYS A 94 -1.40 -11.28 -13.01
C LYS A 94 -0.38 -10.40 -12.25
N LYS A 95 -0.80 -9.23 -11.75
CA LYS A 95 0.03 -8.35 -10.90
C LYS A 95 0.16 -8.86 -9.47
N ILE A 96 -0.87 -9.50 -8.93
CA ILE A 96 -0.90 -9.98 -7.54
C ILE A 96 -0.15 -11.33 -7.39
N GLY A 97 -0.15 -12.17 -8.43
CA GLY A 97 0.47 -13.51 -8.40
C GLY A 97 1.98 -13.58 -8.69
N SER A 98 2.64 -12.48 -9.03
CA SER A 98 4.04 -12.51 -9.51
C SER A 98 5.12 -12.62 -8.41
N SER A 99 4.74 -12.77 -7.14
CA SER A 99 5.69 -12.97 -6.02
C SER A 99 5.72 -14.42 -5.51
N ARG A 100 5.55 -15.39 -6.42
CA ARG A 100 5.89 -16.80 -6.20
C ARG A 100 6.50 -17.35 -7.48
N ASN A 101 7.79 -17.11 -7.67
CA ASN A 101 8.78 -18.02 -8.26
C ASN A 101 10.06 -17.23 -8.55
N GLY A 102 11.06 -17.47 -7.71
CA GLY A 102 12.43 -16.98 -7.77
C GLY A 102 13.19 -17.64 -6.63
#